data_AF-A0A1H2W3T5-F1
#
_entry.id   AF-A0A1H2W3T5-F1
#
_cell.length_a   1.000
_cell.length_b   1.000
_cell.length_c   1.000
_cell.angle_alpha   90.00
_cell.angle_beta   90.00
_cell.angle_gamma   90.00
#
_symmetry.space_group_name_H-M   'P 1'
#
loop_
_entity.id
_entity.type
_entity.pdbx_description
1 polymer ?
#
loop_
_entity_poly.entity_id
_entity_poly.type
_entity_poly.pdbx_seq_one_letter_code
_entity_poly.pdbx_strand_id
1 'polypeptide(L)' 'YSKKCIESELLESELFTESEVKYAFEHANIDWNEQALLAAENEYFCDDSLSKEQLINNLEEMGFTKEQSEKAANRIFNS' A
#
# COMPACT_ATOMS: atom_id res chain seq x y z
N TYR A 1 3.44 -0.18 -6.38
CA TYR A 1 4.58 -0.15 -5.44
C TYR A 1 4.03 0.05 -4.03
N SER A 2 4.44 -0.75 -3.04
CA SER A 2 4.01 -0.56 -1.64
C SER A 2 4.77 0.59 -0.98
N LYS A 3 4.19 1.23 0.04
CA LYS A 3 4.84 2.32 0.78
C LYS A 3 6.22 1.90 1.29
N LYS A 4 6.31 0.67 1.80
CA LYS A 4 7.56 0.06 2.28
C LYS A 4 8.59 -0.20 1.17
N CYS A 5 8.17 -0.59 -0.05
CA CYS A 5 9.10 -0.74 -1.18
C CYS A 5 9.67 0.61 -1.62
N ILE A 6 8.84 1.66 -1.66
CA ILE A 6 9.30 3.00 -2.04
C ILE A 6 10.23 3.58 -0.96
N GLU A 7 9.90 3.40 0.33
CA GLU A 7 10.81 3.77 1.43
C GLU A 7 12.15 3.03 1.32
N SER A 8 12.13 1.72 1.05
CA SER A 8 13.33 0.91 0.88
C SER A 8 14.17 1.37 -0.32
N GLU A 9 13.56 1.58 -1.50
CA GLU A 9 14.30 2.06 -2.68
C GLU A 9 14.89 3.45 -2.48
N LEU A 10 14.16 4.38 -1.84
CA LEU A 10 14.65 5.74 -1.58
C LEU A 10 15.77 5.75 -0.54
N LEU A 11 15.68 4.94 0.51
CA LEU A 11 16.71 4.83 1.55
C LEU A 11 17.94 4.04 1.07
N GLU A 12 17.76 2.96 0.31
CA GLU A 12 18.87 2.19 -0.28
C GLU A 12 19.62 2.98 -1.35
N SER A 13 18.97 3.94 -2.02
CA SER A 13 19.64 4.84 -2.94
C SER A 13 20.57 5.86 -2.25
N GLU A 14 20.54 5.96 -0.91
CA GLU A 14 21.23 6.97 -0.07
C GLU A 14 20.98 8.43 -0.50
N LEU A 15 20.01 8.69 -1.39
CA LEU A 15 19.71 10.01 -1.93
C LEU A 15 18.86 10.86 -0.99
N PHE A 16 18.12 10.22 -0.07
CA PHE A 16 17.15 10.88 0.80
C PHE A 16 17.17 10.26 2.20
N THR A 17 17.04 11.11 3.21
CA THR A 17 16.89 10.68 4.60
C THR A 17 15.47 10.13 4.85
N GLU A 18 15.30 9.27 5.86
CA GLU A 18 13.96 8.80 6.31
C GLU A 18 13.00 9.97 6.55
N SER A 19 13.54 11.11 7.01
CA SER A 19 12.81 12.34 7.25
C SER A 19 12.27 12.98 5.97
N GLU A 20 13.07 13.00 4.89
CA GLU A 20 12.70 13.58 3.60
C GLU A 20 11.70 12.69 2.85
N VAL A 21 11.86 11.37 2.94
CA VAL A 21 10.92 10.41 2.37
C VAL A 21 9.55 10.52 3.06
N LYS A 22 9.55 10.58 4.40
CA LYS A 22 8.32 10.79 5.17
C LYS A 22 7.68 12.15 4.88
N TYR A 23 8.48 13.22 4.77
CA TYR A 23 7.99 14.54 4.39
C TYR A 23 7.35 14.54 3.00
N ALA A 24 7.99 13.89 2.02
CA ALA A 24 7.45 13.74 0.67
C ALA A 24 6.13 12.96 0.68
N PHE A 25 6.01 11.89 1.47
CA PHE A 25 4.75 11.16 1.61
C PHE A 25 3.65 11.95 2.32
N GLU A 26 4.00 12.82 3.27
CA GLU A 26 3.06 13.68 3.99
C GLU A 26 2.62 14.91 3.18
N HIS A 27 3.47 15.42 2.28
CA HIS A 27 3.23 16.66 1.52
C HIS A 27 2.93 16.45 0.04
N ALA A 28 3.16 15.25 -0.49
CA ALA A 28 2.66 14.88 -1.80
C ALA A 28 1.16 14.61 -1.70
N ASN A 29 0.40 15.18 -2.64
CA ASN A 29 -1.04 15.01 -2.74
C ASN A 29 -1.40 13.61 -3.30
N ILE A 30 -0.87 12.57 -2.66
CA ILE A 30 -1.03 11.17 -3.06
C ILE A 30 -2.36 10.66 -2.51
N ASP A 31 -3.23 10.17 -3.39
CA ASP A 31 -4.42 9.45 -2.95
C ASP A 31 -4.03 8.04 -2.50
N TRP A 32 -3.79 7.91 -1.20
CA TRP A 32 -3.46 6.66 -0.56
C TRP A 32 -4.56 5.59 -0.67
N ASN A 33 -5.82 5.98 -0.91
CA ASN A 33 -6.88 5.01 -1.17
C ASN A 33 -6.73 4.36 -2.56
N GLU A 34 -6.33 5.15 -3.55
CA GLU A 34 -6.07 4.65 -4.90
C GLU A 34 -4.86 3.71 -4.92
N GLN A 35 -3.80 4.07 -4.19
CA GLN A 35 -2.63 3.20 -4.04
C GLN A 35 -2.94 1.90 -3.29
N ALA A 36 -3.78 1.95 -2.25
CA ALA A 36 -4.24 0.75 -1.55
C ALA A 36 -5.06 -0.16 -2.48
N LEU A 37 -5.90 0.42 -3.35
CA LEU A 37 -6.66 -0.36 -4.33
C LEU A 37 -5.76 -1.04 -5.35
N LEU A 38 -4.80 -0.32 -5.93
CA LEU A 38 -3.86 -0.90 -6.89
C LEU A 38 -3.02 -2.03 -6.27
N ALA A 39 -2.59 -1.86 -5.01
CA ALA A 39 -1.91 -2.91 -4.28
C ALA A 39 -2.84 -4.12 -4.05
N ALA A 40 -4.10 -3.86 -3.70
CA ALA A 40 -5.09 -4.91 -3.47
C ALA A 40 -5.41 -5.71 -4.75
N GLU A 41 -5.53 -5.04 -5.89
CA GLU A 41 -5.71 -5.67 -7.20
C GLU A 41 -4.52 -6.58 -7.56
N ASN A 42 -3.31 -6.11 -7.30
CA ASN A 42 -2.10 -6.89 -7.57
C ASN A 42 -2.00 -8.13 -6.68
N GLU A 43 -2.26 -8.00 -5.37
CA GLU A 43 -2.26 -9.13 -4.44
C GLU A 43 -3.33 -10.17 -4.83
N TYR A 44 -4.54 -9.71 -5.13
CA TYR A 44 -5.65 -10.59 -5.52
C TYR A 44 -5.40 -11.29 -6.86
N PHE A 45 -4.78 -10.60 -7.83
CA PHE A 45 -4.40 -11.20 -9.10
C PHE A 45 -3.27 -12.24 -8.98
N CYS A 46 -2.38 -12.08 -8.00
CA CYS A 46 -1.27 -13.02 -7.78
C CYS A 46 -1.72 -14.30 -7.05
N ASP A 47 -2.82 -14.25 -6.30
CA ASP A 47 -3.34 -15.38 -5.54
C ASP A 47 -4.88 -15.40 -5.56
N ASP A 48 -5.45 -16.19 -6.46
CA ASP A 48 -6.91 -16.40 -6.57
C ASP A 48 -7.53 -17.06 -5.31
N SER A 49 -6.71 -17.60 -4.39
CA SER A 49 -7.17 -18.21 -3.15
C SER A 49 -7.15 -17.26 -1.94
N LEU A 50 -6.66 -16.04 -2.13
CA LEU A 50 -6.53 -15.05 -1.08
C LEU A 50 -7.90 -14.70 -0.49
N SER A 51 -8.04 -14.80 0.83
CA SER A 51 -9.25 -14.33 1.51
C SER A 51 -9.22 -12.82 1.71
N LYS A 52 -10.40 -12.22 1.89
CA LYS A 52 -10.55 -10.80 2.20
C LYS A 52 -9.75 -10.36 3.43
N GLU A 53 -9.70 -11.20 4.46
CA GLU A 53 -8.96 -10.90 5.69
C GLU A 53 -7.44 -10.94 5.46
N GLN A 54 -6.96 -11.92 4.69
CA GLN A 54 -5.55 -11.97 4.26
C GLN A 54 -5.17 -10.74 3.43
N LEU A 55 -6.04 -10.31 2.51
CA LEU A 55 -5.81 -9.09 1.72
C LEU A 55 -5.68 -7.85 2.61
N ILE A 56 -6.56 -7.71 3.61
CA ILE A 56 -6.51 -6.58 4.56
C ILE A 56 -5.20 -6.60 5.33
N ASN A 57 -4.79 -7.77 5.85
CA ASN A 57 -3.55 -7.92 6.61
C ASN A 57 -2.33 -7.59 5.74
N ASN A 58 -2.26 -8.08 4.51
CA ASN A 58 -1.16 -7.79 3.59
C ASN A 58 -1.05 -6.27 3.31
N LEU A 59 -2.18 -5.58 3.12
CA LEU A 59 -2.18 -4.14 2.90
C LEU A 59 -1.74 -3.36 4.15
N GLU A 60 -2.13 -3.79 5.36
CA GLU A 60 -1.63 -3.21 6.61
C GLU A 60 -0.11 -3.42 6.77
N GLU A 61 0.41 -4.61 6.42
CA GLU A 61 1.85 -4.89 6.41
C GLU A 61 2.62 -4.05 5.37
N MET A 62 1.96 -3.68 4.26
CA MET A 62 2.48 -2.74 3.26
C MET A 62 2.49 -1.28 3.73
N GLY A 63 1.87 -0.98 4.88
CA GLY A 63 1.85 0.34 5.50
C GLY A 63 0.60 1.18 5.20
N PHE A 64 -0.45 0.59 4.66
CA PHE A 64 -1.76 1.24 4.54
C PHE A 64 -2.49 1.26 5.88
N THR A 65 -3.35 2.26 6.09
CA THR A 65 -4.20 2.27 7.29
C THR A 65 -5.26 1.18 7.19
N LYS A 66 -5.74 0.68 8.33
CA LYS A 66 -6.83 -0.28 8.38
C LYS A 66 -8.04 0.14 7.52
N GLU A 67 -8.41 1.41 7.57
CA GLU A 67 -9.51 1.95 6.76
C GLU A 67 -9.23 1.86 5.25
N GLN A 68 -8.01 2.19 4.81
CA GLN A 68 -7.60 2.07 3.41
C GLN A 68 -7.61 0.60 2.96
N SER A 69 -7.07 -0.29 3.78
CA SER A 69 -7.03 -1.74 3.53
C SER A 69 -8.43 -2.34 3.42
N GLU A 70 -9.32 -2.03 4.38
CA GLU A 70 -10.72 -2.49 4.36
C GLU A 70 -11.46 -1.95 3.13
N LYS A 71 -11.29 -0.66 2.80
CA LYS A 71 -11.94 -0.03 1.65
C LYS A 71 -11.47 -0.65 0.33
N ALA A 72 -10.17 -0.89 0.18
CA ALA A 72 -9.60 -1.55 -0.99
C ALA A 72 -10.10 -2.99 -1.12
N ALA A 73 -9.99 -3.80 -0.05
CA ALA A 73 -10.46 -5.19 -0.05
C ALA A 73 -11.97 -5.29 -0.31
N ASN A 74 -12.78 -4.40 0.27
CA ASN A 74 -14.21 -4.33 -0.04
C ASN A 74 -14.49 -4.09 -1.52
N ARG A 75 -13.66 -3.32 -2.20
CA ARG A 75 -13.84 -3.02 -3.62
C ARG A 75 -13.51 -4.23 -4.49
N ILE A 76 -12.47 -5.00 -4.15
CA ILE A 76 -12.12 -6.24 -4.86
C ILE A 76 -13.23 -7.29 -4.71
N PHE A 77 -13.62 -7.60 -3.48
CA PHE A 77 -14.55 -8.70 -3.18
C PHE A 77 -16.03 -8.38 -3.42
N ASN A 78 -16.38 -7.11 -3.64
CA ASN A 78 -17.74 -6.68 -4.00
C ASN A 78 -17.83 -6.13 -5.45
N SER A 79 -16.82 -6.35 -6.30
CA SER A 79 -16.82 -5.92 -7.72
C SER A 79 -17.48 -6.92 -8.67
#